data_AF-A0A0G2AWM9-F1
#
_entry.id   AF-A0A0G2AWM9-F1
#
_cell.length_a   1.000
_cell.length_b   1.000
_cell.length_c   1.000
_cell.angle_alpha   90.00
_cell.angle_beta   90.00
_cell.angle_gamma   90.00
#
_symmetry.space_group_name_H-M   'P 1'
#
loop_
_entity.id
_entity.type
_entity.pdbx_description
1 polymer ?
#
loop_
_entity_poly.entity_id
_entity_poly.type
_entity_poly.pdbx_seq_one_letter_code
_entity_poly.pdbx_strand_id
1 'polypeptide(L)'
;MRGFTLIEVLIAIGVVMVLSVAVLLVLNPFELRRQAQDAARVSDLRTLEESMNFALSSAALTGQVFDSDGPNFPDDSCDGQANQRVFVSVPSDNGEVTSTLPSGWVWQQVARADLRKTDGNGWLPVNFQGYAGAGLSALQALPVDPTNTFASGLYYSYVCGSYEINAALASQKYRTKLLAHDGGDDNELLEIGSKLVIAPVRPSQGAPPSTAPSVSSITPSSGENTGLVNITNISGQNFQGSSTVKLAKSGQLDITGVGFSVPNSTTMSGGAFNLNGAATGPWDVVVTNPDAQFGTLVGGFTVTNPPSFDFSLSNAGNRSVVQGSSVTSTITATLVSSPTQSVSFTASGLPAGASASFGPADLQHDYDHYRFVVNADRQFHDHGHWHRRKRGTHDVVHIDRDCGI
;
A
#
# COMPACT_ATOMS: atom_id res chain seq x y z
N MET A 1 -0.59 -29.55 -41.51
CA MET A 1 -0.54 -28.79 -40.23
C MET A 1 -1.65 -27.74 -40.30
N ARG A 2 -2.67 -27.80 -39.45
CA ARG A 2 -3.66 -26.71 -39.36
C ARG A 2 -2.94 -25.56 -38.64
N GLY A 3 -2.63 -24.50 -39.37
CA GLY A 3 -2.01 -23.29 -38.80
C GLY A 3 -3.02 -22.54 -37.93
N PHE A 4 -2.54 -21.92 -36.86
CA PHE A 4 -3.34 -21.03 -36.03
C PHE A 4 -3.86 -19.85 -36.85
N THR A 5 -5.10 -19.46 -36.63
CA THR A 5 -5.67 -18.26 -37.25
C THR A 5 -5.11 -17.02 -36.56
N LEU A 6 -5.02 -15.90 -37.30
CA LEU A 6 -4.46 -14.65 -36.79
C LEU A 6 -5.24 -14.13 -35.57
N ILE A 7 -6.54 -14.44 -35.48
CA ILE A 7 -7.39 -14.07 -34.35
C ILE A 7 -7.11 -14.91 -33.10
N GLU A 8 -6.81 -16.21 -33.24
CA GLU A 8 -6.41 -17.06 -32.11
C GLU A 8 -5.08 -16.60 -31.52
N VAL A 9 -4.12 -16.18 -32.36
CA VAL A 9 -2.83 -15.65 -31.90
C VAL A 9 -3.01 -14.32 -31.16
N LEU A 10 -3.87 -13.42 -31.66
CA LEU A 10 -4.17 -12.15 -30.99
C LEU A 10 -4.87 -12.33 -29.65
N ILE A 11 -5.86 -13.22 -29.58
CA ILE A 11 -6.55 -13.53 -28.31
C ILE A 11 -5.57 -14.18 -27.33
N ALA A 12 -4.74 -15.13 -27.78
CA ALA A 12 -3.77 -15.78 -26.91
C ALA A 12 -2.74 -14.79 -26.36
N ILE A 13 -2.18 -13.90 -27.20
CA ILE A 13 -1.24 -12.88 -26.73
C ILE A 13 -1.94 -11.90 -25.76
N GLY A 14 -3.18 -11.49 -26.05
CA GLY A 14 -3.96 -10.63 -25.17
C GLY A 14 -4.19 -11.26 -23.80
N VAL A 15 -4.61 -12.53 -23.77
CA VAL A 15 -4.82 -13.28 -22.52
C VAL A 15 -3.50 -13.48 -21.77
N VAL A 16 -2.41 -13.84 -22.46
CA VAL A 16 -1.10 -14.00 -21.83
C VAL A 16 -0.60 -12.69 -21.23
N MET A 17 -0.75 -11.56 -21.91
CA MET A 17 -0.35 -10.24 -21.38
C MET A 17 -1.13 -9.88 -20.12
N VAL A 18 -2.46 -10.08 -20.12
CA VAL A 18 -3.31 -9.83 -18.95
C VAL A 18 -2.94 -10.76 -17.80
N LEU A 19 -2.74 -12.05 -18.07
CA LEU A 19 -2.34 -13.02 -17.04
C LEU A 19 -0.93 -12.73 -16.51
N SER A 20 0.03 -12.33 -17.34
CA SER A 20 1.37 -11.97 -16.91
C SER A 20 1.37 -10.73 -16.00
N VAL A 21 0.60 -9.70 -16.35
CA VAL A 21 0.42 -8.52 -15.48
C VAL A 21 -0.27 -8.93 -14.18
N ALA A 22 -1.34 -9.73 -14.24
CA ALA A 22 -2.04 -10.21 -13.04
C ALA A 22 -1.14 -11.07 -12.13
N VAL A 23 -0.30 -11.93 -12.70
CA VAL A 23 0.65 -12.77 -11.95
C VAL A 23 1.71 -11.91 -11.27
N LEU A 24 2.23 -10.86 -11.92
CA LEU A 24 3.18 -9.92 -11.31
C LEU A 24 2.55 -9.01 -10.25
N LEU A 25 1.24 -8.75 -10.34
CA LEU A 25 0.50 -8.04 -9.29
C LEU A 25 0.25 -8.91 -8.06
N VAL A 26 0.25 -10.24 -8.21
CA VAL A 26 0.01 -11.18 -7.09
C VAL A 26 1.34 -11.67 -6.49
N LEU A 27 2.38 -11.86 -7.30
CA LEU A 27 3.69 -12.33 -6.85
C LEU A 27 4.65 -11.15 -6.73
N ASN A 28 5.14 -10.88 -5.52
CA ASN A 28 6.27 -9.99 -5.29
C ASN A 28 7.59 -10.77 -5.43
N PRO A 29 8.30 -10.71 -6.59
CA PRO A 29 9.51 -11.50 -6.81
C PRO A 29 10.69 -11.10 -5.91
N PHE A 30 10.70 -9.86 -5.40
CA PHE A 30 11.73 -9.42 -4.45
C PHE A 30 11.52 -10.08 -3.09
N GLU A 31 10.28 -10.05 -2.60
CA GLU A 31 9.95 -10.67 -1.32
C GLU A 31 10.10 -12.19 -1.37
N LEU A 32 9.77 -12.85 -2.50
CA LEU A 32 10.03 -14.29 -2.67
C LEU A 32 11.52 -14.63 -2.58
N ARG A 33 12.40 -13.79 -3.16
CA ARG A 33 13.85 -13.98 -3.02
C ARG A 33 14.31 -13.79 -1.57
N ARG A 34 13.78 -12.78 -0.86
CA ARG A 34 14.07 -12.57 0.57
C ARG A 34 13.60 -13.74 1.43
N GLN A 35 12.40 -14.27 1.15
CA GLN A 35 11.89 -15.46 1.83
C GLN A 35 12.75 -16.69 1.57
N ALA A 36 13.26 -16.88 0.35
CA ALA A 36 14.18 -17.98 0.04
C ALA A 36 15.53 -17.82 0.78
N GLN A 37 16.06 -16.59 0.85
CA GLN A 37 17.27 -16.29 1.62
C GLN A 37 17.06 -16.50 3.12
N ASP A 38 15.94 -16.05 3.69
CA ASP A 38 15.62 -16.29 5.10
C ASP A 38 15.36 -17.77 5.40
N ALA A 39 14.75 -18.51 4.47
CA ALA A 39 14.62 -19.96 4.60
C ALA A 39 15.99 -20.64 4.69
N ALA A 40 16.98 -20.16 3.91
CA ALA A 40 18.36 -20.60 4.01
C ALA A 40 18.98 -20.22 5.37
N ARG A 41 18.81 -18.96 5.84
CA ARG A 41 19.29 -18.53 7.17
C ARG A 41 18.73 -19.37 8.31
N VAL A 42 17.43 -19.66 8.29
CA VAL A 42 16.78 -20.51 9.29
C VAL A 42 17.31 -21.96 9.22
N SER A 43 17.56 -22.48 8.03
CA SER A 43 18.17 -23.81 7.85
C SER A 43 19.61 -23.85 8.34
N ASP A 44 20.37 -22.79 8.09
CA ASP A 44 21.75 -22.63 8.53
C ASP A 44 21.83 -22.59 10.06
N LEU A 45 21.00 -21.75 10.70
CA LEU A 45 20.91 -21.66 12.15
C LEU A 45 20.54 -23.00 12.80
N ARG A 46 19.53 -23.70 12.28
CA ARG A 46 19.17 -25.03 12.76
C ARG A 46 20.33 -26.03 12.65
N THR A 47 21.06 -25.98 11.54
CA THR A 47 22.23 -26.85 11.31
C THR A 47 23.35 -26.54 12.31
N LEU A 48 23.58 -25.26 12.61
CA LEU A 48 24.54 -24.82 13.63
C LEU A 48 24.13 -25.25 15.03
N GLU A 49 22.85 -25.10 15.39
CA GLU A 49 22.30 -25.53 16.68
C GLU A 49 22.46 -27.05 16.88
N GLU A 50 22.07 -27.85 15.88
CA GLU A 50 22.22 -29.31 15.90
C GLU A 50 23.70 -29.71 16.04
N SER A 51 24.61 -29.05 15.30
CA SER A 51 26.05 -29.31 15.37
C SER A 51 26.65 -28.93 16.73
N MET A 52 26.21 -27.82 17.31
CA MET A 52 26.66 -27.34 18.62
C MET A 52 26.19 -28.26 19.74
N ASN A 53 24.91 -28.62 19.76
CA ASN A 53 24.34 -29.53 20.75
C ASN A 53 24.99 -30.91 20.70
N PHE A 54 25.32 -31.39 19.49
CA PHE A 54 26.08 -32.62 19.36
C PHE A 54 27.51 -32.49 19.91
N ALA A 55 28.23 -31.42 19.56
CA ALA A 55 29.60 -31.23 20.01
C ALA A 55 29.68 -31.14 21.54
N LEU A 56 28.76 -30.39 22.16
CA LEU A 56 28.60 -30.29 23.61
C LEU A 56 28.33 -31.66 24.27
N SER A 57 27.40 -32.44 23.73
CA SER A 57 27.09 -33.77 24.26
C SER A 57 28.23 -34.77 24.07
N SER A 58 28.93 -34.72 22.94
CA SER A 58 30.09 -35.57 22.67
C SER A 58 31.27 -35.26 23.59
N ALA A 59 31.55 -33.97 23.82
CA ALA A 59 32.57 -33.54 24.77
C ALA A 59 32.24 -34.07 26.19
N ALA A 60 30.98 -33.93 26.62
CA ALA A 60 30.52 -34.45 27.91
C ALA A 60 30.66 -35.97 28.04
N LEU A 61 30.36 -36.73 26.98
CA LEU A 61 30.47 -38.20 26.99
C LEU A 61 31.92 -38.69 26.99
N THR A 62 32.82 -37.97 26.32
CA THR A 62 34.24 -38.36 26.18
C THR A 62 35.13 -37.77 27.27
N GLY A 63 34.60 -36.87 28.11
CA GLY A 63 35.38 -36.13 29.10
C GLY A 63 36.36 -35.13 28.47
N GLN A 64 36.21 -34.82 27.18
CA GLN A 64 36.96 -33.76 26.53
C GLN A 64 36.44 -32.39 26.99
N VAL A 65 37.35 -31.44 27.19
CA VAL A 65 36.97 -30.05 27.42
C VAL A 65 36.38 -29.49 26.13
N PHE A 66 35.17 -28.94 26.21
CA PHE A 66 34.55 -28.26 25.09
C PHE A 66 35.15 -26.85 24.96
N ASP A 67 35.89 -26.63 23.89
CA ASP A 67 36.49 -25.33 23.56
C ASP A 67 35.51 -24.52 22.70
N SER A 68 34.91 -23.49 23.30
CA SER A 68 33.82 -22.71 22.70
C SER A 68 34.29 -21.41 22.04
N ASP A 69 35.43 -20.86 22.45
CA ASP A 69 36.09 -19.69 21.84
C ASP A 69 37.24 -20.08 20.90
N GLY A 70 37.65 -21.34 20.91
CA GLY A 70 38.61 -21.91 19.99
C GLY A 70 40.06 -21.72 20.42
N PRO A 71 40.98 -22.32 19.64
CA PRO A 71 42.37 -22.54 20.07
C PRO A 71 43.20 -21.26 20.26
N ASN A 72 42.68 -20.12 19.81
CA ASN A 72 43.38 -18.84 19.86
C ASN A 72 43.09 -18.04 21.14
N PHE A 73 42.15 -18.50 22.00
CA PHE A 73 41.70 -17.77 23.18
C PHE A 73 41.63 -18.67 24.42
N PRO A 74 42.76 -19.09 24.98
CA PRO A 74 42.79 -19.97 26.15
C PRO A 74 42.38 -19.23 27.43
N ASP A 75 41.08 -19.12 27.68
CA ASP A 75 40.49 -18.80 28.99
C ASP A 75 40.47 -17.29 29.34
N ASP A 76 39.51 -16.53 28.76
CA ASP A 76 38.92 -15.27 29.31
C ASP A 76 38.07 -14.47 28.28
N SER A 77 37.48 -15.14 27.27
CA SER A 77 36.83 -14.47 26.14
C SER A 77 35.31 -14.68 25.96
N CYS A 78 34.69 -15.48 26.84
CA CYS A 78 33.27 -15.85 26.76
C CYS A 78 32.35 -15.08 27.71
N ASP A 79 31.02 -15.32 27.63
CA ASP A 79 30.00 -14.68 28.46
C ASP A 79 30.40 -14.70 29.95
N GLY A 80 30.35 -13.53 30.59
CA GLY A 80 30.73 -13.34 31.99
C GLY A 80 32.23 -13.18 32.25
N GLN A 81 33.09 -13.19 31.21
CA GLN A 81 34.54 -12.99 31.35
C GLN A 81 34.98 -11.54 30.99
N ALA A 82 36.27 -11.24 31.16
CA ALA A 82 36.81 -9.88 31.07
C ALA A 82 36.97 -9.35 29.64
N ASN A 83 37.11 -10.23 28.63
CA ASN A 83 37.37 -9.84 27.24
C ASN A 83 36.35 -10.48 26.28
N GLN A 84 35.06 -10.19 26.50
CA GLN A 84 33.96 -10.85 25.78
C GLN A 84 34.01 -10.54 24.29
N ARG A 85 33.81 -11.58 23.48
CA ARG A 85 33.90 -11.49 22.02
C ARG A 85 32.56 -11.74 21.36
N VAL A 86 32.26 -10.93 20.35
CA VAL A 86 31.25 -11.26 19.35
C VAL A 86 31.97 -11.76 18.11
N PHE A 87 31.90 -13.06 17.90
CA PHE A 87 32.43 -13.69 16.70
C PHE A 87 31.47 -13.46 15.54
N VAL A 88 31.95 -13.08 14.36
CA VAL A 88 31.09 -12.76 13.22
C VAL A 88 31.58 -13.35 11.92
N SER A 89 30.62 -13.75 11.09
CA SER A 89 30.87 -14.23 9.73
C SER A 89 31.34 -13.14 8.75
N VAL A 90 31.34 -11.86 9.13
CA VAL A 90 31.87 -10.77 8.30
C VAL A 90 33.41 -10.85 8.26
N PRO A 91 34.06 -10.98 7.09
CA PRO A 91 35.49 -11.16 7.02
C PRO A 91 36.26 -9.88 7.37
N SER A 92 37.42 -10.04 8.00
CA SER A 92 38.31 -8.92 8.36
C SER A 92 38.91 -8.18 7.16
N ASP A 93 38.85 -8.79 5.97
CA ASP A 93 39.42 -8.29 4.72
C ASP A 93 38.38 -7.68 3.75
N ASN A 94 37.15 -7.40 4.22
CA ASN A 94 36.11 -6.77 3.40
C ASN A 94 36.25 -5.24 3.28
N GLY A 95 37.16 -4.62 4.04
CA GLY A 95 37.39 -3.18 4.04
C GLY A 95 36.31 -2.36 4.75
N GLU A 96 35.41 -3.01 5.50
CA GLU A 96 34.39 -2.31 6.28
C GLU A 96 34.90 -1.82 7.62
N VAL A 97 34.34 -0.69 8.06
CA VAL A 97 34.52 -0.20 9.42
C VAL A 97 33.50 -0.89 10.31
N THR A 98 33.97 -1.57 11.35
CA THR A 98 33.12 -2.23 12.35
C THR A 98 32.28 -1.20 13.09
N SER A 99 31.03 -1.55 13.43
CA SER A 99 30.22 -0.74 14.33
C SER A 99 30.79 -0.74 15.76
N THR A 100 30.52 0.31 16.53
CA THR A 100 30.95 0.40 17.92
C THR A 100 30.16 -0.58 18.79
N LEU A 101 30.87 -1.49 19.46
CA LEU A 101 30.29 -2.36 20.49
C LEU A 101 30.24 -1.64 21.85
N PRO A 102 29.38 -2.09 22.78
CA PRO A 102 29.43 -1.63 24.17
C PRO A 102 30.80 -1.88 24.82
N SER A 103 31.10 -1.11 25.88
CA SER A 103 32.35 -1.29 26.64
C SER A 103 32.49 -2.73 27.15
N GLY A 104 33.68 -3.32 26.97
CA GLY A 104 33.98 -4.70 27.37
C GLY A 104 33.79 -5.75 26.27
N TRP A 105 33.23 -5.37 25.12
CA TRP A 105 33.03 -6.24 23.98
C TRP A 105 34.00 -5.95 22.84
N VAL A 106 34.43 -7.00 22.14
CA VAL A 106 35.32 -6.90 20.98
C VAL A 106 34.79 -7.74 19.83
N TRP A 107 34.81 -7.18 18.62
CA TRP A 107 34.52 -7.96 17.41
C TRP A 107 35.65 -8.96 17.15
N GLN A 108 35.28 -10.20 16.87
CA GLN A 108 36.21 -11.21 16.39
C GLN A 108 35.84 -11.61 14.96
N GLN A 109 36.71 -11.22 14.03
CA GLN A 109 36.60 -11.55 12.61
C GLN A 109 37.73 -12.51 12.21
N VAL A 110 37.53 -13.24 11.12
CA VAL A 110 38.58 -14.03 10.46
C VAL A 110 38.72 -13.59 9.00
N ALA A 111 39.84 -13.93 8.36
CA ALA A 111 40.03 -13.65 6.95
C ALA A 111 39.05 -14.47 6.09
N ARG A 112 38.78 -14.02 4.87
CA ARG A 112 37.80 -14.69 3.98
C ARG A 112 38.16 -16.14 3.67
N ALA A 113 39.46 -16.44 3.64
CA ALA A 113 39.98 -17.79 3.44
C ALA A 113 39.63 -18.76 4.58
N ASP A 114 39.39 -18.23 5.78
CA ASP A 114 39.16 -19.03 6.99
C ASP A 114 37.69 -19.07 7.40
N LEU A 115 36.88 -18.10 6.97
CA LEU A 115 35.46 -17.94 7.34
C LEU A 115 34.68 -19.25 7.47
N ARG A 116 34.80 -20.11 6.46
CA ARG A 116 33.96 -21.31 6.34
C ARG A 116 34.56 -22.56 6.98
N LYS A 117 35.75 -22.47 7.60
CA LYS A 117 36.41 -23.62 8.23
C LYS A 117 35.62 -24.12 9.44
N THR A 118 35.72 -25.42 9.71
CA THR A 118 35.04 -26.11 10.82
C THR A 118 36.02 -26.79 11.77
N ASP A 119 37.30 -26.41 11.69
CA ASP A 119 38.43 -26.93 12.45
C ASP A 119 38.78 -26.09 13.70
N GLY A 120 37.90 -25.14 14.07
CA GLY A 120 38.13 -24.17 15.14
C GLY A 120 38.72 -22.82 14.67
N ASN A 121 39.15 -22.71 13.40
CA ASN A 121 39.68 -21.46 12.85
C ASN A 121 38.64 -20.65 12.02
N GLY A 122 37.40 -21.13 11.98
CA GLY A 122 36.30 -20.47 11.29
C GLY A 122 35.79 -19.21 12.00
N TRP A 123 34.79 -18.56 11.42
CA TRP A 123 34.14 -17.43 12.09
C TRP A 123 33.43 -17.84 13.39
N LEU A 124 32.94 -19.08 13.44
CA LEU A 124 32.48 -19.73 14.66
C LEU A 124 33.62 -20.66 15.10
N PRO A 125 34.31 -20.36 16.21
CA PRO A 125 35.62 -20.93 16.51
C PRO A 125 35.55 -22.31 17.21
N VAL A 126 34.52 -23.11 16.92
CA VAL A 126 34.39 -24.48 17.46
C VAL A 126 34.95 -25.50 16.48
N ASN A 127 35.76 -26.43 16.98
CA ASN A 127 36.31 -27.53 16.18
C ASN A 127 35.31 -28.69 16.03
N PHE A 128 34.36 -28.54 15.10
CA PHE A 128 33.38 -29.58 14.80
C PHE A 128 34.00 -30.86 14.20
N GLN A 129 35.15 -30.76 13.54
CA GLN A 129 35.85 -31.91 12.95
C GLN A 129 36.36 -32.90 14.02
N GLY A 130 36.71 -32.40 15.21
CA GLY A 130 37.11 -33.22 16.35
C GLY A 130 36.03 -34.20 16.82
N TYR A 131 34.76 -33.94 16.48
CA TYR A 131 33.61 -34.74 16.92
C TYR A 131 33.03 -35.66 15.82
N ALA A 132 33.59 -35.64 14.60
CA ALA A 132 33.08 -36.41 13.46
C ALA A 132 33.06 -37.94 13.69
N GLY A 133 34.00 -38.47 14.50
CA GLY A 133 34.08 -39.89 14.83
C GLY A 133 32.95 -40.40 15.74
N ALA A 134 32.15 -39.50 16.34
CA ALA A 134 31.07 -39.86 17.27
C ALA A 134 29.69 -39.99 16.60
N GLY A 135 29.59 -39.83 15.27
CA GLY A 135 28.32 -39.97 14.52
C GLY A 135 27.73 -38.66 13.99
N LEU A 136 28.44 -37.53 14.08
CA LEU A 136 28.08 -36.33 13.33
C LEU A 136 28.27 -36.56 11.84
N SER A 137 27.24 -36.26 11.05
CA SER A 137 27.49 -35.82 9.68
C SER A 137 28.25 -34.51 9.79
N ALA A 138 29.57 -34.55 9.56
CA ALA A 138 30.44 -33.41 9.80
C ALA A 138 29.89 -32.17 9.09
N LEU A 139 29.68 -31.09 9.85
CA LEU A 139 29.43 -29.77 9.29
C LEU A 139 30.57 -29.48 8.31
N GLN A 140 30.24 -29.44 7.02
CA GLN A 140 31.26 -29.39 5.97
C GLN A 140 31.85 -27.98 5.81
N ALA A 141 31.06 -26.97 6.16
CA ALA A 141 31.45 -25.58 6.11
C ALA A 141 30.54 -24.76 7.01
N LEU A 142 31.08 -23.71 7.65
CA LEU A 142 30.24 -22.73 8.31
C LEU A 142 29.41 -21.95 7.27
N PRO A 143 28.15 -21.63 7.58
CA PRO A 143 27.31 -20.82 6.72
C PRO A 143 27.79 -19.37 6.73
N VAL A 144 27.57 -18.69 5.61
CA VAL A 144 27.87 -17.27 5.42
C VAL A 144 26.77 -16.70 4.56
N ASP A 145 26.22 -15.55 4.95
CA ASP A 145 25.19 -14.88 4.16
C ASP A 145 25.75 -14.47 2.78
N PRO A 146 24.96 -14.46 1.70
CA PRO A 146 25.43 -13.95 0.41
C PRO A 146 25.85 -12.47 0.44
N THR A 147 25.27 -11.67 1.34
CA THR A 147 25.59 -10.24 1.53
C THR A 147 26.76 -10.08 2.51
N ASN A 148 26.63 -10.62 3.72
CA ASN A 148 27.68 -10.76 4.74
C ASN A 148 28.55 -9.52 4.96
N THR A 149 27.89 -8.44 5.37
CA THR A 149 28.48 -7.13 5.62
C THR A 149 27.89 -6.52 6.88
N PHE A 150 28.66 -5.76 7.66
CA PHE A 150 28.14 -4.96 8.76
C PHE A 150 27.09 -3.97 8.28
N ALA A 151 27.32 -3.32 7.13
CA ALA A 151 26.43 -2.28 6.60
C ALA A 151 25.01 -2.77 6.27
N SER A 152 24.83 -4.05 5.93
CA SER A 152 23.52 -4.63 5.64
C SER A 152 22.84 -5.22 6.87
N GLY A 153 23.60 -5.48 7.94
CA GLY A 153 23.14 -6.26 9.09
C GLY A 153 22.93 -7.75 8.80
N LEU A 154 23.09 -8.21 7.55
CA LEU A 154 22.85 -9.59 7.10
C LEU A 154 24.12 -10.42 7.20
N TYR A 155 24.41 -10.89 8.41
CA TYR A 155 25.50 -11.78 8.75
C TYR A 155 25.11 -12.64 9.97
N TYR A 156 25.86 -13.71 10.21
CA TYR A 156 25.78 -14.51 11.43
C TYR A 156 26.75 -13.99 12.50
N SER A 157 26.32 -13.98 13.76
CA SER A 157 27.16 -13.72 14.93
C SER A 157 27.04 -14.81 15.97
N TYR A 158 28.07 -14.96 16.82
CA TYR A 158 28.15 -15.96 17.87
C TYR A 158 28.81 -15.38 19.13
N VAL A 159 28.29 -15.76 20.30
CA VAL A 159 28.90 -15.52 21.61
C VAL A 159 29.05 -16.87 22.33
N CYS A 160 30.20 -17.07 22.99
CA CYS A 160 30.60 -18.35 23.58
C CYS A 160 30.35 -18.44 25.10
N GLY A 161 30.56 -19.63 25.68
CA GLY A 161 30.22 -19.97 27.06
C GLY A 161 28.89 -20.76 27.13
N SER A 162 27.87 -20.19 27.79
CA SER A 162 26.51 -20.39 27.26
C SER A 162 26.51 -19.76 25.86
N TYR A 163 25.83 -20.35 24.88
CA TYR A 163 25.97 -19.89 23.52
C TYR A 163 24.70 -19.28 22.96
N GLU A 164 24.93 -18.31 22.10
CA GLU A 164 23.92 -17.59 21.34
C GLU A 164 24.46 -17.39 19.92
N ILE A 165 23.65 -17.72 18.93
CA ILE A 165 23.93 -17.50 17.51
C ILE A 165 22.78 -16.67 16.94
N ASN A 166 23.12 -15.58 16.27
CA ASN A 166 22.14 -14.62 15.78
C ASN A 166 22.23 -14.46 14.27
N ALA A 167 21.07 -14.24 13.64
CA ALA A 167 21.00 -13.79 12.25
C ALA A 167 19.84 -12.80 12.02
N ALA A 168 20.09 -11.73 11.28
CA ALA A 168 19.01 -10.84 10.86
C ALA A 168 18.18 -11.47 9.74
N LEU A 169 16.86 -11.30 9.80
CA LEU A 169 15.92 -11.74 8.78
C LEU A 169 15.49 -10.57 7.89
N ALA A 170 15.46 -10.80 6.58
CA ALA A 170 15.20 -9.75 5.60
C ALA A 170 13.72 -9.67 5.20
N SER A 171 13.04 -10.80 5.07
CA SER A 171 11.65 -10.88 4.64
C SER A 171 10.70 -10.49 5.77
N GLN A 172 9.61 -9.83 5.40
CA GLN A 172 8.59 -9.44 6.37
C GLN A 172 7.96 -10.68 7.01
N LYS A 173 7.69 -11.71 6.18
CA LYS A 173 7.08 -12.97 6.63
C LYS A 173 7.85 -13.63 7.76
N TYR A 174 9.17 -13.84 7.58
CA TYR A 174 9.98 -14.52 8.58
C TYR A 174 10.19 -13.63 9.81
N ARG A 175 10.42 -12.32 9.63
CA ARG A 175 10.51 -11.37 10.74
C ARG A 175 9.28 -11.43 11.66
N THR A 176 8.08 -11.26 11.09
CA THR A 176 6.84 -11.27 11.88
C THR A 176 6.53 -12.62 12.51
N LYS A 177 7.02 -13.70 11.90
CA LYS A 177 6.72 -15.06 12.36
C LYS A 177 7.68 -15.54 13.44
N LEU A 178 8.96 -15.15 13.36
CA LEU A 178 10.01 -15.73 14.19
C LEU A 178 10.47 -14.77 15.29
N LEU A 179 10.68 -13.48 14.98
CA LEU A 179 11.29 -12.51 15.92
C LEU A 179 10.38 -12.12 17.10
N ALA A 180 9.09 -12.42 17.02
CA ALA A 180 8.17 -12.18 18.13
C ALA A 180 8.13 -13.36 19.13
N HIS A 181 8.82 -14.47 18.83
CA HIS A 181 8.62 -15.76 19.46
C HIS A 181 9.91 -16.55 19.71
N ASP A 182 11.08 -15.99 19.43
CA ASP A 182 12.40 -16.59 19.71
C ASP A 182 12.80 -16.47 21.17
N GLY A 183 12.38 -15.41 21.86
CA GLY A 183 12.59 -15.25 23.31
C GLY A 183 13.96 -14.69 23.69
N GLY A 184 14.70 -14.13 22.72
CA GLY A 184 15.89 -13.32 22.95
C GLY A 184 15.58 -11.87 23.31
N ASP A 185 16.61 -11.03 23.35
CA ASP A 185 16.53 -9.62 23.74
C ASP A 185 16.68 -8.62 22.58
N ASP A 186 17.05 -9.05 21.37
CA ASP A 186 17.18 -8.20 20.19
C ASP A 186 16.05 -8.49 19.17
N ASN A 187 15.02 -7.64 19.18
CA ASN A 187 13.85 -7.75 18.28
C ASN A 187 14.15 -7.67 16.76
N GLU A 188 15.40 -7.45 16.35
CA GLU A 188 15.83 -7.42 14.95
C GLU A 188 16.60 -8.68 14.51
N LEU A 189 16.94 -9.57 15.45
CA LEU A 189 17.74 -10.76 15.24
C LEU A 189 16.96 -12.00 15.62
N LEU A 190 17.05 -13.04 14.81
CA LEU A 190 16.63 -14.37 15.25
C LEU A 190 17.77 -14.93 16.10
N GLU A 191 17.52 -15.11 17.40
CA GLU A 191 18.49 -15.72 18.32
C GLU A 191 18.18 -17.21 18.54
N ILE A 192 19.23 -18.04 18.49
CA ILE A 192 19.18 -19.46 18.84
C ILE A 192 20.33 -19.82 19.78
N GLY A 193 20.16 -20.89 20.55
CA GLY A 193 21.22 -21.44 21.37
C GLY A 193 20.79 -21.78 22.79
N SER A 194 21.76 -21.95 23.68
CA SER A 194 21.50 -22.37 25.06
C SER A 194 21.08 -21.23 25.99
N LYS A 195 21.38 -19.99 25.63
CA LYS A 195 20.95 -18.78 26.36
C LYS A 195 20.92 -17.61 25.38
N LEU A 196 19.76 -16.97 25.22
CA LEU A 196 19.47 -16.03 24.12
C LEU A 196 19.61 -14.54 24.52
N VAL A 197 20.30 -14.26 25.61
CA VAL A 197 20.40 -12.91 26.20
C VAL A 197 21.83 -12.64 26.68
N ILE A 198 22.80 -13.12 25.92
CA ILE A 198 24.24 -12.97 26.22
C ILE A 198 24.97 -12.15 25.18
N ALA A 199 24.46 -12.05 23.94
CA ALA A 199 25.04 -11.13 22.99
C ALA A 199 24.68 -9.68 23.35
N PRO A 200 25.55 -8.71 23.02
CA PRO A 200 25.18 -7.32 23.19
C PRO A 200 24.08 -6.96 22.19
N VAL A 201 22.96 -6.45 22.70
CA VAL A 201 21.88 -5.88 21.86
C VAL A 201 22.48 -4.87 20.89
N ARG A 202 22.24 -5.05 19.60
CA ARG A 202 22.80 -4.13 18.60
C ARG A 202 22.04 -2.80 18.67
N PRO A 203 22.71 -1.65 18.46
CA PRO A 203 21.98 -0.42 18.20
C PRO A 203 21.03 -0.67 17.03
N SER A 204 19.74 -0.36 17.16
CA SER A 204 18.75 -0.65 16.12
C SER A 204 19.27 -0.14 14.77
N GLN A 205 19.65 -1.06 13.88
CA GLN A 205 20.21 -0.69 12.57
C GLN A 205 19.08 -0.26 11.61
N GLY A 206 17.82 -0.31 12.09
CA GLY A 206 16.66 -0.36 11.23
C GLY A 206 16.57 -1.74 10.58
N ALA A 207 15.38 -2.11 10.12
CA ALA A 207 15.24 -3.33 9.33
C ALA A 207 16.21 -3.30 8.13
N PRO A 208 16.85 -4.43 7.77
CA PRO A 208 17.73 -4.51 6.61
C PRO A 208 17.04 -3.89 5.39
N PRO A 209 17.78 -3.13 4.54
CA PRO A 209 17.19 -2.24 3.53
C PRO A 209 16.09 -2.96 2.76
N SER A 210 14.86 -2.50 2.99
CA SER A 210 13.68 -3.01 2.30
C SER A 210 13.60 -2.36 0.92
N THR A 211 13.00 -3.03 -0.06
CA THR A 211 12.80 -2.41 -1.37
C THR A 211 11.64 -1.41 -1.28
N ALA A 212 11.80 -0.22 -1.86
CA ALA A 212 10.76 0.80 -1.87
C ALA A 212 9.43 0.23 -2.41
N PRO A 213 8.28 0.67 -1.87
CA PRO A 213 7.00 0.24 -2.39
C PRO A 213 6.83 0.75 -3.83
N SER A 214 6.13 -0.02 -4.65
CA SER A 214 5.66 0.44 -5.96
C SER A 214 4.15 0.39 -5.98
N VAL A 215 3.51 1.33 -6.67
CA VAL A 215 2.06 1.42 -6.79
C VAL A 215 1.72 1.29 -8.26
N SER A 216 0.89 0.33 -8.62
CA SER A 216 0.56 0.02 -10.01
C SER A 216 -0.87 0.38 -10.39
N SER A 217 -1.81 0.31 -9.45
CA SER A 217 -3.21 0.65 -9.70
C SER A 217 -3.96 0.99 -8.41
N ILE A 218 -5.07 1.71 -8.58
CA ILE A 218 -6.04 2.03 -7.54
C ILE A 218 -7.45 1.87 -8.11
N THR A 219 -8.38 1.31 -7.34
CA THR A 219 -9.77 1.04 -7.74
C THR A 219 -10.74 1.49 -6.65
N PRO A 220 -11.74 2.34 -6.96
CA PRO A 220 -11.86 3.10 -8.21
C PRO A 220 -10.70 4.09 -8.37
N SER A 221 -10.34 4.42 -9.61
CA SER A 221 -9.31 5.43 -9.93
C SER A 221 -9.85 6.85 -10.04
N SER A 222 -11.10 7.08 -9.61
CA SER A 222 -11.72 8.41 -9.62
C SER A 222 -12.77 8.57 -8.54
N GLY A 223 -13.07 9.82 -8.19
CA GLY A 223 -14.11 10.17 -7.23
C GLY A 223 -14.55 11.62 -7.31
N GLU A 224 -15.81 11.89 -6.96
CA GLU A 224 -16.35 13.25 -6.89
C GLU A 224 -15.82 14.00 -5.66
N ASN A 225 -15.59 15.31 -5.79
CA ASN A 225 -15.10 16.17 -4.71
C ASN A 225 -16.17 16.54 -3.66
N THR A 226 -17.14 15.67 -3.44
CA THR A 226 -18.33 15.90 -2.60
C THR A 226 -18.29 15.14 -1.27
N GLY A 227 -17.39 14.17 -1.10
CA GLY A 227 -17.33 13.39 0.13
C GLY A 227 -16.34 12.23 0.12
N LEU A 228 -16.69 11.19 0.88
CA LEU A 228 -15.84 10.02 1.10
C LEU A 228 -15.94 9.04 -0.09
N VAL A 229 -14.79 8.61 -0.60
CA VAL A 229 -14.69 7.61 -1.67
C VAL A 229 -13.97 6.39 -1.14
N ASN A 230 -14.69 5.26 -1.12
CA ASN A 230 -14.15 3.97 -0.69
C ASN A 230 -13.28 3.37 -1.79
N ILE A 231 -12.07 2.97 -1.41
CA ILE A 231 -11.10 2.31 -2.28
C ILE A 231 -11.14 0.81 -2.01
N THR A 232 -11.52 0.06 -3.04
CA THR A 232 -11.65 -1.39 -2.95
C THR A 232 -10.30 -2.09 -3.10
N ASN A 233 -9.36 -1.50 -3.84
CA ASN A 233 -8.05 -2.10 -4.07
C ASN A 233 -6.99 -1.07 -4.48
N ILE A 234 -5.80 -1.18 -3.92
CA ILE A 234 -4.56 -0.60 -4.41
C ILE A 234 -3.59 -1.75 -4.62
N SER A 235 -3.11 -1.94 -5.84
CA SER A 235 -2.12 -2.96 -6.15
C SER A 235 -0.73 -2.36 -6.31
N GLY A 236 0.28 -3.15 -6.02
CA GLY A 236 1.68 -2.73 -6.05
C GLY A 236 2.63 -3.84 -5.66
N GLN A 237 3.82 -3.46 -5.20
CA GLN A 237 4.81 -4.38 -4.62
C GLN A 237 5.47 -3.74 -3.41
N ASN A 238 6.02 -4.58 -2.54
CA ASN A 238 6.75 -4.21 -1.33
C ASN A 238 5.96 -3.36 -0.33
N PHE A 239 4.64 -3.53 -0.26
CA PHE A 239 3.86 -2.96 0.83
C PHE A 239 4.20 -3.66 2.16
N GLN A 240 4.18 -2.91 3.25
CA GLN A 240 4.43 -3.37 4.61
C GLN A 240 3.14 -3.26 5.44
N GLY A 241 3.01 -4.01 6.52
CA GLY A 241 1.74 -4.16 7.25
C GLY A 241 1.11 -2.86 7.77
N SER A 242 1.92 -1.82 7.96
CA SER A 242 1.50 -0.48 8.40
C SER A 242 1.81 0.62 7.37
N SER A 243 1.90 0.26 6.08
CA SER A 243 1.99 1.25 5.01
C SER A 243 0.79 2.20 5.03
N THR A 244 1.06 3.47 4.79
CA THR A 244 0.05 4.52 4.69
C THR A 244 -0.09 4.96 3.24
N VAL A 245 -1.22 5.56 2.88
CA VAL A 245 -1.46 6.08 1.54
C VAL A 245 -2.06 7.48 1.60
N LYS A 246 -1.66 8.34 0.66
CA LYS A 246 -2.21 9.68 0.47
C LYS A 246 -2.40 9.98 -1.01
N LEU A 247 -3.29 10.92 -1.31
CA LEU A 247 -3.33 11.60 -2.61
C LEU A 247 -2.52 12.89 -2.51
N ALA A 248 -1.59 13.09 -3.45
CA ALA A 248 -0.76 14.29 -3.53
C ALA A 248 -1.00 15.03 -4.86
N LYS A 249 -1.03 16.36 -4.79
CA LYS A 249 -1.11 17.22 -5.98
C LYS A 249 -0.31 18.48 -5.74
N SER A 250 0.54 18.85 -6.69
CA SER A 250 1.39 20.03 -6.56
C SER A 250 0.56 21.29 -6.29
N GLY A 251 0.98 22.05 -5.27
CA GLY A 251 0.30 23.27 -4.83
C GLY A 251 -1.00 23.04 -4.04
N GLN A 252 -1.34 21.80 -3.66
CA GLN A 252 -2.47 21.46 -2.80
C GLN A 252 -1.97 20.78 -1.52
N LEU A 253 -2.82 20.75 -0.49
CA LEU A 253 -2.59 19.92 0.69
C LEU A 253 -2.83 18.45 0.34
N ASP A 254 -2.00 17.57 0.89
CA ASP A 254 -2.16 16.13 0.72
C ASP A 254 -3.46 15.65 1.37
N ILE A 255 -4.16 14.71 0.70
CA ILE A 255 -5.35 14.06 1.23
C ILE A 255 -4.94 12.70 1.79
N THR A 256 -4.86 12.59 3.11
CA THR A 256 -4.50 11.34 3.78
C THR A 256 -5.64 10.31 3.67
N GLY A 257 -5.29 9.10 3.27
CA GLY A 257 -6.20 7.96 3.26
C GLY A 257 -6.43 7.40 4.66
N VAL A 258 -7.64 6.90 4.92
CA VAL A 258 -8.04 6.33 6.22
C VAL A 258 -8.55 4.90 6.07
N GLY A 259 -8.35 4.05 7.08
CA GLY A 259 -8.96 2.71 7.14
C GLY A 259 -8.34 1.65 6.22
N PHE A 260 -7.20 1.93 5.59
CA PHE A 260 -6.53 0.94 4.74
C PHE A 260 -5.94 -0.22 5.54
N SER A 261 -6.13 -1.42 5.02
CA SER A 261 -5.48 -2.65 5.48
C SER A 261 -4.48 -3.15 4.44
N VAL A 262 -3.36 -3.71 4.89
CA VAL A 262 -2.31 -4.27 4.01
C VAL A 262 -2.24 -5.79 4.25
N PRO A 263 -3.11 -6.59 3.60
CA PRO A 263 -3.14 -8.04 3.81
C PRO A 263 -1.87 -8.77 3.37
N ASN A 264 -1.12 -8.20 2.42
CA ASN A 264 0.12 -8.76 1.89
C ASN A 264 0.97 -7.68 1.20
N SER A 265 2.16 -8.04 0.74
CA SER A 265 3.10 -7.08 0.15
C SER A 265 2.73 -6.54 -1.23
N THR A 266 1.61 -6.95 -1.83
CA THR A 266 1.19 -6.48 -3.16
C THR A 266 -0.18 -5.80 -3.18
N THR A 267 -0.91 -5.85 -2.06
CA THR A 267 -2.31 -5.40 -2.00
C THR A 267 -2.57 -4.57 -0.76
N MET A 268 -3.26 -3.45 -0.94
CA MET A 268 -3.84 -2.64 0.13
C MET A 268 -5.33 -2.39 -0.19
N SER A 269 -6.23 -2.49 0.79
CA SER A 269 -7.67 -2.40 0.55
C SER A 269 -8.46 -1.95 1.78
N GLY A 270 -9.74 -1.61 1.56
CA GLY A 270 -10.71 -1.30 2.63
C GLY A 270 -10.67 0.13 3.16
N GLY A 271 -9.76 0.97 2.65
CA GLY A 271 -9.64 2.36 3.05
C GLY A 271 -10.44 3.33 2.17
N ALA A 272 -10.36 4.61 2.50
CA ALA A 272 -11.09 5.66 1.80
C ALA A 272 -10.33 6.99 1.80
N PHE A 273 -10.69 7.86 0.85
CA PHE A 273 -10.26 9.26 0.82
C PHE A 273 -11.45 10.19 1.02
N ASN A 274 -11.29 11.24 1.82
CA ASN A 274 -12.27 12.33 1.89
C ASN A 274 -11.90 13.39 0.86
N LEU A 275 -12.70 13.49 -0.20
CA LEU A 275 -12.46 14.39 -1.33
C LEU A 275 -13.25 15.71 -1.21
N ASN A 276 -13.94 15.96 -0.10
CA ASN A 276 -14.78 17.14 0.05
C ASN A 276 -13.99 18.44 -0.17
N GLY A 277 -14.32 19.18 -1.22
CA GLY A 277 -13.66 20.43 -1.60
C GLY A 277 -12.27 20.25 -2.23
N ALA A 278 -11.85 19.02 -2.53
CA ALA A 278 -10.59 18.76 -3.20
C ALA A 278 -10.58 19.35 -4.62
N ALA A 279 -9.42 19.88 -5.03
CA ALA A 279 -9.22 20.39 -6.38
C ALA A 279 -9.38 19.25 -7.41
N THR A 280 -10.04 19.54 -8.53
CA THR A 280 -10.29 18.56 -9.58
C THR A 280 -9.03 18.22 -10.41
N GLY A 281 -9.14 17.17 -11.21
CA GLY A 281 -8.09 16.67 -12.09
C GLY A 281 -7.24 15.56 -11.46
N PRO A 282 -6.07 15.25 -12.03
CA PRO A 282 -5.24 14.14 -11.58
C PRO A 282 -4.55 14.44 -10.25
N TRP A 283 -4.45 13.40 -9.42
CA TRP A 283 -3.72 13.32 -8.16
C TRP A 283 -2.82 12.08 -8.19
N ASP A 284 -1.64 12.21 -7.62
CA ASP A 284 -0.69 11.11 -7.45
C ASP A 284 -1.11 10.26 -6.26
N VAL A 285 -1.06 8.93 -6.39
CA VAL A 285 -1.25 8.02 -5.26
C VAL A 285 0.11 7.69 -4.70
N VAL A 286 0.36 8.10 -3.45
CA VAL A 286 1.63 7.88 -2.77
C VAL A 286 1.43 6.88 -1.64
N VAL A 287 2.14 5.75 -1.69
CA VAL A 287 2.19 4.78 -0.59
C VAL A 287 3.54 4.93 0.11
N THR A 288 3.50 5.11 1.43
CA THR A 288 4.70 5.23 2.28
C THR A 288 4.72 4.07 3.25
N ASN A 289 5.82 3.32 3.25
CA ASN A 289 6.08 2.26 4.20
C ASN A 289 6.56 2.84 5.56
N PRO A 290 6.43 2.09 6.66
CA PRO A 290 6.96 2.43 7.98
C PRO A 290 8.46 2.78 8.02
N ASP A 291 9.25 2.23 7.09
CA ASP A 291 10.67 2.56 6.91
C ASP A 291 10.93 3.87 6.15
N ALA A 292 9.87 4.68 5.96
CA ALA A 292 9.83 5.94 5.23
C ALA A 292 10.11 5.86 3.72
N GLN A 293 10.34 4.67 3.16
CA GLN A 293 10.41 4.51 1.71
C GLN A 293 9.02 4.67 1.11
N PHE A 294 8.95 5.25 -0.09
CA PHE A 294 7.68 5.52 -0.74
C PHE A 294 7.69 5.18 -2.23
N GLY A 295 6.48 4.90 -2.73
CA GLY A 295 6.18 4.63 -4.12
C GLY A 295 5.07 5.55 -4.58
N THR A 296 5.12 5.96 -5.84
CA THR A 296 4.15 6.90 -6.40
C THR A 296 3.58 6.37 -7.70
N LEU A 297 2.25 6.27 -7.77
CA LEU A 297 1.52 6.14 -9.01
C LEU A 297 1.09 7.53 -9.46
N VAL A 298 1.86 8.10 -10.38
CA VAL A 298 1.66 9.45 -10.91
C VAL A 298 0.32 9.54 -11.64
N GLY A 299 -0.51 10.51 -11.29
CA GLY A 299 -1.85 10.71 -11.86
C GLY A 299 -2.80 9.54 -11.68
N GLY A 300 -2.54 8.65 -10.72
CA GLY A 300 -3.27 7.40 -10.53
C GLY A 300 -4.74 7.56 -10.10
N PHE A 301 -5.10 8.72 -9.55
CA PHE A 301 -6.46 9.00 -9.09
C PHE A 301 -6.98 10.34 -9.64
N THR A 302 -8.22 10.38 -10.13
CA THR A 302 -8.83 11.60 -10.68
C THR A 302 -9.97 12.10 -9.81
N VAL A 303 -9.86 13.34 -9.34
CA VAL A 303 -10.95 14.03 -8.63
C VAL A 303 -11.82 14.77 -9.65
N THR A 304 -13.13 14.55 -9.62
CA THR A 304 -14.10 15.19 -10.53
C THR A 304 -15.05 16.10 -9.77
N ASN A 305 -15.64 17.09 -10.46
CA ASN A 305 -16.80 17.78 -9.93
C ASN A 305 -18.02 16.83 -9.99
N PRO A 306 -19.01 16.99 -9.09
CA PRO A 306 -20.29 16.35 -9.29
C PRO A 306 -20.92 16.85 -10.60
N PRO A 307 -21.72 16.02 -11.28
CA PRO A 307 -22.49 16.47 -12.44
C PRO A 307 -23.39 17.65 -12.07
N SER A 308 -23.43 18.68 -12.92
CA SER A 308 -24.34 19.82 -12.76
C SER A 308 -25.64 19.60 -13.50
N PHE A 309 -26.77 19.93 -12.89
CA PHE A 309 -28.07 19.97 -13.57
C PHE A 309 -28.16 21.17 -14.52
N ASP A 310 -28.64 20.92 -15.74
CA ASP A 310 -28.98 21.97 -16.70
C ASP A 310 -30.18 21.58 -17.57
N PHE A 311 -30.93 22.56 -18.05
CA PHE A 311 -32.11 22.37 -18.91
C PHE A 311 -32.34 23.57 -19.85
N SER A 312 -33.01 23.33 -20.98
CA SER A 312 -33.45 24.36 -21.92
C SER A 312 -34.97 24.47 -21.99
N LEU A 313 -35.50 25.63 -22.39
CA LEU A 313 -36.94 25.87 -22.52
C LEU A 313 -37.31 26.33 -23.93
N SER A 314 -38.44 25.85 -24.43
CA SER A 314 -39.09 26.36 -25.64
C SER A 314 -40.61 26.48 -25.44
N ASN A 315 -41.25 27.46 -26.08
CA ASN A 315 -42.71 27.65 -26.05
C ASN A 315 -43.33 27.51 -27.45
N ALA A 316 -44.64 27.32 -27.50
CA ALA A 316 -45.41 27.22 -28.75
C ALA A 316 -45.85 28.57 -29.36
N GLY A 317 -45.16 29.68 -29.04
CA GLY A 317 -45.44 31.05 -29.50
C GLY A 317 -46.56 31.79 -28.74
N ASN A 318 -46.78 33.05 -29.13
CA ASN A 318 -47.80 33.94 -28.56
C ASN A 318 -49.22 33.40 -28.75
N ARG A 319 -50.10 33.63 -27.78
CA ARG A 319 -51.51 33.20 -27.80
C ARG A 319 -52.43 34.38 -27.49
N SER A 320 -53.69 34.30 -27.92
CA SER A 320 -54.71 35.31 -27.63
C SER A 320 -55.93 34.63 -27.01
N VAL A 321 -56.54 35.29 -26.03
CA VAL A 321 -57.67 34.75 -25.26
C VAL A 321 -58.83 35.71 -25.34
N VAL A 322 -60.00 35.19 -25.67
CA VAL A 322 -61.25 35.94 -25.63
C VAL A 322 -61.77 35.97 -24.19
N GLN A 323 -62.36 37.09 -23.79
CA GLN A 323 -63.04 37.27 -22.50
C GLN A 323 -63.94 36.07 -22.14
N GLY A 324 -63.81 35.59 -20.90
CA GLY A 324 -64.58 34.46 -20.36
C GLY A 324 -64.12 33.08 -20.85
N SER A 325 -63.07 33.01 -21.69
CA SER A 325 -62.53 31.76 -22.23
C SER A 325 -61.14 31.44 -21.66
N SER A 326 -60.63 30.26 -22.02
CA SER A 326 -59.28 29.83 -21.69
C SER A 326 -58.51 29.40 -22.95
N VAL A 327 -57.19 29.59 -22.94
CA VAL A 327 -56.28 29.03 -23.95
C VAL A 327 -55.21 28.20 -23.28
N THR A 328 -54.76 27.14 -23.96
CA THR A 328 -53.60 26.34 -23.53
C THR A 328 -52.43 26.58 -24.48
N SER A 329 -51.22 26.75 -23.92
CA SER A 329 -49.95 26.72 -24.65
C SER A 329 -49.06 25.61 -24.10
N THR A 330 -48.17 25.06 -24.92
CA THR A 330 -47.20 24.05 -24.47
C THR A 330 -45.83 24.70 -24.26
N ILE A 331 -45.21 24.38 -23.12
CA ILE A 331 -43.82 24.71 -22.80
C ILE A 331 -43.07 23.38 -22.71
N THR A 332 -41.97 23.26 -23.45
CA THR A 332 -41.11 22.08 -23.38
C THR A 332 -39.86 22.44 -22.60
N ALA A 333 -39.60 21.70 -21.52
CA ALA A 333 -38.32 21.72 -20.83
C ALA A 333 -37.51 20.49 -21.23
N THR A 334 -36.30 20.69 -21.73
CA THR A 334 -35.42 19.60 -22.16
C THR A 334 -34.23 19.55 -21.22
N LEU A 335 -34.00 18.39 -20.57
CA LEU A 335 -32.81 18.17 -19.76
C LEU A 335 -31.57 18.24 -20.66
N VAL A 336 -30.60 19.06 -20.24
CA VAL A 336 -29.31 19.23 -20.93
C VAL A 336 -28.22 18.42 -20.23
N SER A 337 -28.23 18.37 -18.90
CA SER A 337 -27.30 17.54 -18.13
C SER A 337 -27.89 17.04 -16.81
N SER A 338 -27.54 15.81 -16.46
CA SER A 338 -27.91 15.14 -15.20
C SER A 338 -27.13 15.69 -14.00
N PRO A 339 -27.64 15.56 -12.76
CA PRO A 339 -28.86 14.85 -12.35
C PRO A 339 -30.15 15.62 -12.65
N THR A 340 -31.30 14.93 -12.76
CA THR A 340 -32.62 15.56 -12.85
C THR A 340 -32.94 16.33 -11.57
N GLN A 341 -33.46 17.55 -11.68
CA GLN A 341 -33.97 18.33 -10.56
C GLN A 341 -35.39 18.83 -10.85
N SER A 342 -36.19 19.03 -9.79
CA SER A 342 -37.51 19.62 -9.91
C SER A 342 -37.43 21.10 -10.30
N VAL A 343 -38.20 21.49 -11.30
CA VAL A 343 -38.34 22.89 -11.76
C VAL A 343 -39.77 23.34 -11.56
N SER A 344 -39.96 24.50 -10.92
CA SER A 344 -41.28 25.11 -10.72
C SER A 344 -41.51 26.28 -11.67
N PHE A 345 -42.71 26.35 -12.24
CA PHE A 345 -43.14 27.43 -13.12
C PHE A 345 -44.05 28.40 -12.39
N THR A 346 -43.85 29.71 -12.62
CA THR A 346 -44.72 30.76 -12.10
C THR A 346 -45.07 31.76 -13.20
N ALA A 347 -46.25 32.36 -13.10
CA ALA A 347 -46.70 33.41 -14.01
C ALA A 347 -46.92 34.70 -13.21
N SER A 348 -46.48 35.82 -13.77
CA SER A 348 -46.59 37.16 -13.19
C SER A 348 -47.07 38.16 -14.24
N GLY A 349 -47.49 39.36 -13.81
CA GLY A 349 -47.96 40.41 -14.73
C GLY A 349 -49.32 40.13 -15.37
N LEU A 350 -50.17 39.31 -14.74
CA LEU A 350 -51.52 39.04 -15.23
C LEU A 350 -52.43 40.26 -15.02
N PRO A 351 -53.30 40.62 -15.98
CA PRO A 351 -54.34 41.63 -15.78
C PRO A 351 -55.29 41.30 -14.62
N ALA A 352 -55.90 42.32 -14.02
CA ALA A 352 -56.90 42.13 -12.97
C ALA A 352 -58.05 41.25 -13.48
N GLY A 353 -58.35 40.15 -12.77
CA GLY A 353 -59.38 39.18 -13.13
C GLY A 353 -58.92 38.01 -14.00
N ALA A 354 -57.67 38.02 -14.48
CA ALA A 354 -57.05 36.88 -15.15
C ALA A 354 -56.33 35.95 -14.16
N SER A 355 -56.31 34.65 -14.48
CA SER A 355 -55.54 33.63 -13.74
C SER A 355 -54.73 32.78 -14.71
N ALA A 356 -53.61 32.24 -14.23
CA ALA A 356 -52.82 31.28 -14.97
C ALA A 356 -52.47 30.07 -14.11
N SER A 357 -52.40 28.90 -14.74
CA SER A 357 -51.97 27.66 -14.11
C SER A 357 -51.04 26.87 -15.01
N PHE A 358 -50.16 26.10 -14.37
CA PHE A 358 -49.26 25.15 -15.02
C PHE A 358 -49.70 23.75 -14.66
N GLY A 359 -49.70 22.84 -15.63
CA GLY A 359 -50.00 21.43 -15.41
C GLY A 359 -49.13 20.52 -16.27
N PRO A 360 -48.68 19.36 -15.73
CA PRO A 360 -48.82 18.89 -14.36
C PRO A 360 -47.99 19.68 -13.33
N ALA A 361 -48.35 19.62 -12.05
CA ALA A 361 -47.79 20.46 -10.98
C ALA A 361 -46.39 20.04 -10.49
N ASP A 362 -45.95 18.82 -10.78
CA ASP A 362 -44.62 18.29 -10.46
C ASP A 362 -44.30 17.16 -11.44
N LEU A 363 -43.13 17.18 -12.08
CA LEU A 363 -42.60 16.01 -12.78
C LEU A 363 -41.09 15.89 -12.62
N GLN A 364 -40.66 14.65 -12.47
CA GLN A 364 -39.31 14.23 -12.06
C GLN A 364 -38.63 13.44 -13.19
N HIS A 365 -39.01 13.64 -14.47
CA HIS A 365 -38.55 12.80 -15.58
C HIS A 365 -38.17 13.55 -16.87
N ASP A 366 -37.29 12.88 -17.63
CA ASP A 366 -36.81 13.24 -18.97
C ASP A 366 -37.98 13.43 -19.96
N TYR A 367 -38.13 14.65 -20.49
CA TYR A 367 -39.05 15.07 -21.57
C TYR A 367 -40.52 15.35 -21.20
N ASP A 368 -40.76 16.37 -20.39
CA ASP A 368 -42.12 16.82 -20.11
C ASP A 368 -42.58 18.05 -20.91
N HIS A 369 -43.81 17.93 -21.43
CA HIS A 369 -44.57 18.99 -22.07
C HIS A 369 -45.50 19.62 -21.03
N TYR A 370 -45.17 20.82 -20.57
CA TYR A 370 -46.03 21.58 -19.64
C TYR A 370 -47.16 22.25 -20.41
N ARG A 371 -48.38 22.18 -19.89
CA ARG A 371 -49.52 22.95 -20.37
C ARG A 371 -49.67 24.21 -19.52
N PHE A 372 -49.54 25.36 -20.16
CA PHE A 372 -49.83 26.67 -19.58
C PHE A 372 -51.24 27.09 -19.97
N VAL A 373 -52.12 27.27 -18.99
CA VAL A 373 -53.50 27.70 -19.22
C VAL A 373 -53.68 29.13 -18.71
N VAL A 374 -54.23 30.01 -19.54
CA VAL A 374 -54.61 31.38 -19.15
C VAL A 374 -56.13 31.49 -19.22
N ASN A 375 -56.75 31.89 -18.10
CA ASN A 375 -58.17 32.27 -18.05
C ASN A 375 -58.25 33.79 -17.95
N ALA A 376 -59.01 34.43 -18.82
CA ALA A 376 -59.12 35.88 -18.86
C ALA A 376 -60.58 36.33 -18.76
N ASP A 377 -60.84 37.34 -17.93
CA ASP A 377 -62.14 37.99 -17.79
C ASP A 377 -62.31 39.19 -18.73
N ARG A 378 -61.34 39.47 -19.62
CA ARG A 378 -61.36 40.43 -20.76
C ARG A 378 -60.47 39.90 -21.92
N GLN A 379 -60.57 40.46 -23.14
CA GLN A 379 -59.76 40.02 -24.30
C GLN A 379 -58.30 40.52 -24.19
N PHE A 380 -57.30 39.67 -24.46
CA PHE A 380 -55.87 40.06 -24.41
C PHE A 380 -54.98 39.27 -25.40
N HIS A 381 -53.83 39.88 -25.74
CA HIS A 381 -52.72 39.28 -26.48
C HIS A 381 -51.53 38.98 -25.54
N ASP A 382 -50.99 37.76 -25.56
CA ASP A 382 -49.83 37.38 -24.75
C ASP A 382 -48.53 37.57 -25.54
N HIS A 383 -47.65 38.47 -25.06
CA HIS A 383 -46.29 38.68 -25.55
C HIS A 383 -45.30 38.36 -24.40
N GLY A 384 -45.11 37.09 -24.10
CA GLY A 384 -44.27 36.66 -22.97
C GLY A 384 -42.79 36.56 -23.33
N HIS A 385 -41.93 37.28 -22.60
CA HIS A 385 -40.48 37.04 -22.56
C HIS A 385 -40.13 36.11 -21.39
N TRP A 386 -39.32 35.09 -21.65
CA TRP A 386 -39.01 34.02 -20.69
C TRP A 386 -37.62 34.22 -20.13
N HIS A 387 -37.52 34.37 -18.80
CA HIS A 387 -36.25 34.58 -18.13
C HIS A 387 -36.01 33.51 -17.06
N ARG A 388 -34.87 32.80 -17.17
CA ARG A 388 -34.35 31.92 -16.12
C ARG A 388 -33.75 32.80 -15.01
N ARG A 389 -34.16 32.60 -13.76
CA ARG A 389 -33.54 33.23 -12.59
C ARG A 389 -33.27 32.20 -11.49
N LYS A 390 -32.10 32.26 -10.86
CA LYS A 390 -31.81 31.45 -9.65
C LYS A 390 -32.49 32.08 -8.43
N ARG A 391 -33.26 31.30 -7.68
CA ARG A 391 -33.80 31.70 -6.37
C ARG A 391 -33.49 30.61 -5.34
N GLY A 392 -32.42 30.80 -4.58
CA GLY A 392 -31.92 29.79 -3.64
C GLY A 392 -31.26 28.61 -4.36
N THR A 393 -31.57 27.38 -3.93
CA THR A 393 -31.09 26.13 -4.58
C THR A 393 -31.93 25.70 -5.79
N HIS A 394 -32.99 26.44 -6.13
CA HIS A 394 -33.91 26.10 -7.21
C HIS A 394 -33.82 27.11 -8.36
N ASP A 395 -33.89 26.60 -9.59
CA ASP A 395 -34.09 27.43 -10.77
C ASP A 395 -35.58 27.74 -10.93
N VAL A 396 -35.90 29.04 -11.00
CA VAL A 396 -37.27 29.53 -11.19
C VAL A 396 -37.35 30.20 -12.55
N VAL A 397 -38.39 29.86 -13.30
CA VAL A 397 -38.68 30.48 -14.60
C VAL A 397 -39.72 31.57 -14.39
N HIS A 398 -39.36 32.80 -14.78
CA HIS A 398 -40.26 33.94 -14.77
C HIS A 398 -40.75 34.25 -16.19
N ILE A 399 -42.03 34.58 -16.29
CA ILE A 399 -42.65 35.16 -17.47
C ILE A 399 -42.88 36.63 -17.17
N ASP A 400 -42.19 37.51 -17.90
CA ASP A 400 -42.42 38.95 -17.87
C ASP A 400 -43.32 39.33 -19.05
N ARG A 401 -44.32 40.19 -18.80
CA ARG A 401 -45.33 40.58 -19.80
C ARG A 401 -45.31 42.08 -20.02
N ASP A 402 -45.05 42.49 -21.25
CA ASP A 402 -45.36 43.83 -21.75
C ASP A 402 -46.78 43.82 -22.32
N CYS A 403 -47.74 44.44 -21.62
CA CYS A 403 -49.11 44.58 -22.10
C CYS A 403 -49.26 45.85 -22.96
N GLY A 404 -49.43 45.70 -24.28
CA GLY A 404 -50.07 46.70 -25.14
C GLY A 404 -51.58 46.43 -25.20
N ILE A 405 -52.40 47.45 -24.95
CA ILE A 405 -53.86 47.41 -25.01
C ILE A 405 -54.33 47.33 -26.47
#